data_AF-A0A7C5N5Y9-F1
#
_entry.id   AF-A0A7C5N5Y9-F1
#
_cell.length_a   1.000
_cell.length_b   1.000
_cell.length_c   1.000
_cell.angle_alpha   90.00
_cell.angle_beta   90.00
_cell.angle_gamma   90.00
#
_symmetry.space_group_name_H-M   'P 1'
#
loop_
_entity.id
_entity.type
_entity.pdbx_description
1 polymer ?
#
loop_
_entity_poly.entity_id
_entity_poly.type
_entity_poly.pdbx_seq_one_letter_code
_entity_poly.pdbx_strand_id
1 'polypeptide(L)'
;MDRRLRRVDPIAHLVSTPHPRQNMEVGLELLVIGAAVTFLLGGVGVAAVGASRRQNRFQDQVESHWVRAAEQLGGHLEVRARKTLEPRSLRLWITLDEVDVVAAVAVPVAAGGQAHTTVRARYLLGVGPSFNIVSRTGSGALERALTTSERGRRFTSNLQQTFDRIPRALTLRSHREELVVAWDGVETSADVLEQVCVLVSAIASYGTDHLRGLSTLEDATYEARSEDGPRVRARRGGVDVYISVRAEDYAPVYVASVSARPGIPEFEVQLSELGEASPQLPVGLIEPSLEPALVAIAEARFGRRGDNLEVSWTEPPSLDQAKAAVRLLGELGASAGSQGAFR
;
A
#
# COMPACT_ATOMS: atom_id res chain seq x y z
N MET A 1 -1.73 116.04 54.58
CA MET A 1 -0.81 116.91 53.82
C MET A 1 0.56 116.26 53.90
N ASP A 2 1.04 115.59 52.86
CA ASP A 2 2.15 116.06 52.03
C ASP A 2 2.45 115.07 50.89
N ARG A 3 2.90 115.61 49.76
CA ARG A 3 3.19 114.89 48.50
C ARG A 3 4.63 114.35 48.53
N ARG A 4 4.90 113.21 47.86
CA ARG A 4 5.74 113.12 46.63
C ARG A 4 6.16 111.68 46.25
N LEU A 5 5.82 111.32 45.00
CA LEU A 5 6.62 110.69 43.94
C LEU A 5 7.31 109.31 44.19
N ARG A 6 6.96 108.29 43.39
CA ARG A 6 7.69 107.91 42.14
C ARG A 6 7.15 106.62 41.49
N ARG A 7 7.06 106.72 40.15
CA ARG A 7 7.21 105.73 39.07
C ARG A 7 6.25 104.52 38.92
N VAL A 8 5.64 104.54 37.75
CA VAL A 8 5.06 103.45 36.97
C VAL A 8 6.19 102.66 36.29
N ASP A 9 6.10 101.32 36.25
CA ASP A 9 6.25 100.52 35.03
C ASP A 9 5.72 99.08 35.22
N PRO A 10 5.12 98.46 34.17
CA PRO A 10 4.52 97.13 34.22
C PRO A 10 5.51 96.04 33.77
N ILE A 11 5.53 94.88 34.45
CA ILE A 11 6.19 93.68 33.90
C ILE A 11 5.16 92.86 33.15
N ALA A 12 5.34 92.87 31.83
CA ALA A 12 4.66 92.05 30.84
C ALA A 12 5.11 90.58 30.90
N HIS A 13 4.22 89.72 30.40
CA HIS A 13 4.39 88.31 30.10
C HIS A 13 5.74 87.96 29.43
N LEU A 14 6.39 86.90 29.92
CA LEU A 14 7.37 86.13 29.15
C LEU A 14 6.75 84.77 28.80
N VAL A 15 6.16 84.72 27.60
CA VAL A 15 5.91 83.50 26.84
C VAL A 15 7.26 83.06 26.28
N SER A 16 7.77 81.92 26.76
CA SER A 16 8.96 81.30 26.20
C SER A 16 8.61 80.66 24.85
N THR A 17 9.12 81.24 23.77
CA THR A 17 9.07 80.66 22.42
C THR A 17 10.07 79.50 22.32
N PRO A 18 9.68 78.31 21.82
CA PRO A 18 10.61 77.20 21.64
C PRO A 18 11.60 77.47 20.49
N HIS A 19 12.85 77.03 20.69
CA HIS A 19 13.96 77.17 19.75
C HIS A 19 13.72 76.39 18.43
N PRO A 20 13.90 77.01 17.25
CA PRO A 20 13.60 76.40 15.95
C PRO A 20 14.62 75.35 15.47
N ARG A 21 15.73 75.11 16.18
CA ARG A 21 16.74 74.11 15.77
C ARG A 21 16.43 72.69 16.24
N GLN A 22 15.74 72.50 17.36
CA GLN A 22 15.39 71.16 17.88
C GLN A 22 14.24 70.49 17.11
N ASN A 23 13.34 71.25 16.48
CA ASN A 23 12.21 70.69 15.73
C ASN A 23 12.60 70.14 14.34
N MET A 24 13.73 70.57 13.78
CA MET A 24 14.23 70.05 12.49
C MET A 24 14.91 68.68 12.62
N GLU A 25 15.65 68.43 13.72
CA GLU A 25 16.29 67.13 13.96
C GLU A 25 15.26 66.02 14.18
N VAL A 26 14.24 66.26 15.02
CA VAL A 26 13.17 65.28 15.29
C VAL A 26 12.32 65.00 14.04
N GLY A 27 12.10 66.01 13.19
CA GLY A 27 11.39 65.85 11.92
C GLY A 27 12.15 65.01 10.89
N LEU A 28 13.48 65.13 10.84
CA LEU A 28 14.34 64.33 9.96
C LEU A 28 14.46 62.88 10.46
N GLU A 29 14.60 62.67 11.76
CA GLU A 29 14.65 61.33 12.38
C GLU A 29 13.35 60.56 12.15
N LEU A 30 12.18 61.20 12.31
CA LEU A 30 10.88 60.56 12.03
C LEU A 30 10.70 60.20 10.55
N LEU A 31 11.25 61.02 9.63
CA LEU A 31 11.23 60.74 8.19
C LEU A 31 12.12 59.54 7.82
N VAL A 32 13.30 59.44 8.42
CA VAL A 32 14.23 58.33 8.23
C VAL A 32 13.67 57.03 8.82
N ILE A 33 13.07 57.09 10.02
CA ILE A 33 12.40 55.93 10.64
C ILE A 33 11.20 55.50 9.80
N GLY A 34 10.37 56.44 9.33
CA GLY A 34 9.23 56.15 8.46
C GLY A 34 9.64 55.51 7.13
N ALA A 35 10.71 56.01 6.51
CA ALA A 35 11.29 55.43 5.32
C ALA A 35 11.86 54.03 5.57
N ALA A 36 12.58 53.82 6.69
CA ALA A 36 13.12 52.52 7.06
C ALA A 36 12.02 51.49 7.36
N VAL A 37 10.94 51.87 8.05
CA VAL A 37 9.78 51.01 8.30
C VAL A 37 9.04 50.68 7.00
N THR A 38 8.87 51.64 6.10
CA THR A 38 8.25 51.40 4.79
C THR A 38 9.13 50.49 3.91
N PHE A 39 10.45 50.63 3.98
CA PHE A 39 11.39 49.78 3.26
C PHE A 39 11.46 48.36 3.85
N LEU A 40 11.36 48.23 5.18
CA LEU A 40 11.25 46.93 5.87
C LEU A 40 9.93 46.25 5.57
N LEU A 41 8.79 46.94 5.66
CA LEU A 41 7.47 46.39 5.33
C LEU A 41 7.33 46.09 3.84
N GLY A 42 7.86 46.95 2.97
CA GLY A 42 7.93 46.72 1.53
C GLY A 42 8.85 45.55 1.16
N GLY A 43 10.02 45.45 1.79
CA GLY A 43 10.96 44.34 1.63
C GLY A 43 10.41 43.01 2.12
N VAL A 44 9.72 43.01 3.27
CA VAL A 44 9.00 41.84 3.80
C VAL A 44 7.83 41.47 2.89
N GLY A 45 7.09 42.44 2.36
CA GLY A 45 6.00 42.22 1.41
C GLY A 45 6.48 41.61 0.09
N VAL A 46 7.57 42.12 -0.48
CA VAL A 46 8.18 41.58 -1.71
C VAL A 46 8.79 40.19 -1.46
N ALA A 47 9.42 39.97 -0.30
CA ALA A 47 9.91 38.66 0.10
C ALA A 47 8.77 37.66 0.33
N ALA A 48 7.65 38.08 0.93
CA ALA A 48 6.47 37.25 1.14
C ALA A 48 5.75 36.90 -0.18
N VAL A 49 5.62 37.85 -1.10
CA VAL A 49 5.08 37.60 -2.46
C VAL A 49 6.03 36.71 -3.27
N GLY A 50 7.34 36.92 -3.16
CA GLY A 50 8.35 36.07 -3.78
C GLY A 50 8.35 34.64 -3.22
N ALA A 51 8.20 34.49 -1.92
CA ALA A 51 8.05 33.20 -1.25
C ALA A 51 6.75 32.51 -1.68
N SER A 52 5.61 33.21 -1.66
CA SER A 52 4.31 32.67 -2.10
C SER A 52 4.31 32.21 -3.57
N ARG A 53 4.93 32.98 -4.47
CA ARG A 53 5.08 32.57 -5.88
C ARG A 53 5.99 31.35 -6.06
N ARG A 54 7.09 31.25 -5.32
CA ARG A 54 7.97 30.07 -5.34
C ARG A 54 7.31 28.85 -4.73
N GLN A 55 6.52 29.03 -3.67
CA GLN A 55 5.75 27.99 -2.99
C GLN A 55 4.70 27.37 -3.92
N ASN A 56 3.89 28.21 -4.59
CA ASN A 56 2.93 27.73 -5.59
C ASN A 56 3.63 26.97 -6.72
N ARG A 57 4.75 27.49 -7.24
CA ARG A 57 5.53 26.80 -8.30
C ARG A 57 6.00 25.41 -7.91
N PHE A 58 6.44 25.21 -6.66
CA PHE A 58 6.86 23.89 -6.19
C PHE A 58 5.68 22.90 -6.17
N GLN A 59 4.56 23.29 -5.56
CA GLN A 59 3.38 22.43 -5.50
C GLN A 59 2.80 22.14 -6.89
N ASP A 60 2.77 23.14 -7.77
CA ASP A 60 2.29 23.00 -9.15
C ASP A 60 3.24 22.11 -9.98
N GLN A 61 4.56 22.22 -9.77
CA GLN A 61 5.53 21.34 -10.41
C GLN A 61 5.32 19.89 -9.98
N VAL A 62 5.20 19.62 -8.67
CA VAL A 62 4.91 18.27 -8.15
C VAL A 62 3.61 17.73 -8.74
N GLU A 63 2.54 18.53 -8.73
CA GLU A 63 1.25 18.14 -9.31
C GLU A 63 1.40 17.78 -10.79
N SER A 64 2.14 18.56 -11.58
CA SER A 64 2.36 18.25 -13.00
C SER A 64 3.06 16.90 -13.23
N HIS A 65 3.95 16.49 -12.32
CA HIS A 65 4.59 15.18 -12.38
C HIS A 65 3.60 14.05 -12.03
N TRP A 66 2.72 14.27 -11.05
CA TRP A 66 1.68 13.32 -10.67
C TRP A 66 0.58 13.20 -11.73
N VAL A 67 0.23 14.30 -12.40
CA VAL A 67 -0.68 14.29 -13.57
C VAL A 67 -0.07 13.46 -14.69
N ARG A 68 1.21 13.68 -15.02
CA ARG A 68 1.90 12.89 -16.05
C ARG A 68 1.91 11.40 -15.71
N ALA A 69 2.21 11.03 -14.46
CA ALA A 69 2.16 9.63 -14.02
C ALA A 69 0.74 9.05 -14.16
N ALA A 70 -0.28 9.83 -13.81
CA ALA A 70 -1.68 9.42 -13.99
C ALA A 70 -2.03 9.18 -15.47
N GLU A 71 -1.61 10.07 -16.36
CA GLU A 71 -1.82 9.93 -17.81
C GLU A 71 -1.11 8.69 -18.38
N GLN A 72 0.16 8.46 -17.99
CA GLN A 72 0.94 7.30 -18.43
C GLN A 72 0.33 5.97 -17.98
N LEU A 73 -0.20 5.94 -16.75
CA LEU A 73 -0.78 4.74 -16.15
C LEU A 73 -2.28 4.58 -16.43
N GLY A 74 -2.91 5.53 -17.14
CA GLY A 74 -4.37 5.56 -17.33
C GLY A 74 -5.18 5.71 -16.03
N GLY A 75 -4.59 6.34 -15.01
CA GLY A 75 -5.18 6.51 -13.69
C GLY A 75 -5.96 7.82 -13.49
N HIS A 76 -6.54 7.96 -12.30
CA HIS A 76 -7.26 9.15 -11.86
C HIS A 76 -6.48 9.85 -10.73
N LEU A 77 -6.22 11.15 -10.88
CA LEU A 77 -5.61 11.98 -9.84
C LEU A 77 -6.67 12.86 -9.16
N GLU A 78 -6.82 12.73 -7.85
CA GLU A 78 -7.53 13.69 -7.00
C GLU A 78 -6.51 14.66 -6.39
N VAL A 79 -6.79 15.94 -6.57
CA VAL A 79 -6.04 17.03 -5.96
C VAL A 79 -6.95 17.73 -4.96
N ARG A 80 -6.59 17.66 -3.66
CA ARG A 80 -7.27 18.42 -2.61
C ARG A 80 -6.38 19.56 -2.14
N ALA A 81 -6.78 20.78 -2.49
CA ALA A 81 -6.23 22.01 -1.95
C ALA A 81 -7.32 22.73 -1.14
N ARG A 82 -7.04 23.06 0.12
CA ARG A 82 -7.97 23.83 0.96
C ARG A 82 -7.74 25.34 0.84
N LYS A 83 -6.48 25.79 0.78
CA LYS A 83 -6.05 27.19 0.61
C LYS A 83 -4.64 27.26 -0.02
N THR A 84 -4.28 28.43 -0.56
CA THR A 84 -2.99 28.70 -1.25
C THR A 84 -1.75 28.53 -0.36
N LEU A 85 -1.89 28.51 0.97
CA LEU A 85 -0.79 28.37 1.93
C LEU A 85 -0.92 27.09 2.78
N GLU A 86 -1.67 26.11 2.31
CA GLU A 86 -1.84 24.82 2.99
C GLU A 86 -1.18 23.69 2.18
N PRO A 87 -0.76 22.59 2.82
CA PRO A 87 -0.30 21.41 2.11
C PRO A 87 -1.34 20.91 1.11
N ARG A 88 -0.89 20.56 -0.10
CA ARG A 88 -1.74 19.99 -1.15
C ARG A 88 -1.74 18.47 -1.00
N SER A 89 -2.90 17.85 -0.90
CA SER A 89 -2.99 16.39 -0.89
C SER A 89 -3.19 15.90 -2.32
N LEU A 90 -2.28 15.04 -2.77
CA LEU A 90 -2.38 14.34 -4.05
C LEU A 90 -2.70 12.88 -3.75
N ARG A 91 -3.68 12.33 -4.46
CA ARG A 91 -4.01 10.92 -4.41
C ARG A 91 -4.28 10.42 -5.83
N LEU A 92 -3.53 9.41 -6.25
CA LEU A 92 -3.60 8.80 -7.57
C LEU A 92 -4.14 7.37 -7.41
N TRP A 93 -5.23 7.07 -8.10
CA TRP A 93 -5.80 5.72 -8.21
C TRP A 93 -5.54 5.18 -9.60
N ILE A 94 -5.04 3.95 -9.65
CA ILE A 94 -4.73 3.25 -10.88
C ILE A 94 -5.23 1.82 -10.72
N THR A 95 -5.77 1.24 -11.78
CA THR A 95 -6.03 -0.20 -11.84
C THR A 95 -5.07 -0.82 -12.85
N LEU A 96 -4.16 -1.68 -12.39
CA LEU A 96 -3.19 -2.41 -13.22
C LEU A 96 -3.44 -3.90 -13.05
N ASP A 97 -3.66 -4.64 -14.14
CA ASP A 97 -3.86 -6.10 -14.10
C ASP A 97 -4.86 -6.56 -13.01
N GLU A 98 -6.00 -5.86 -12.90
CA GLU A 98 -7.08 -6.10 -11.92
C GLU A 98 -6.76 -5.69 -10.47
N VAL A 99 -5.56 -5.15 -10.20
CA VAL A 99 -5.16 -4.62 -8.89
C VAL A 99 -5.38 -3.12 -8.82
N ASP A 100 -6.13 -2.69 -7.82
CA ASP A 100 -6.27 -1.27 -7.48
C ASP A 100 -5.09 -0.78 -6.63
N VAL A 101 -4.30 0.12 -7.23
CA VAL A 101 -3.15 0.77 -6.62
C VAL A 101 -3.50 2.21 -6.28
N VAL A 102 -3.13 2.65 -5.07
CA VAL A 102 -3.30 4.02 -4.62
C VAL A 102 -1.95 4.61 -4.22
N ALA A 103 -1.49 5.61 -4.95
CA ALA A 103 -0.38 6.47 -4.56
C ALA A 103 -0.91 7.73 -3.86
N ALA A 104 -0.23 8.21 -2.82
CA ALA A 104 -0.62 9.40 -2.09
C ALA A 104 0.58 10.16 -1.52
N VAL A 105 0.45 11.48 -1.45
CA VAL A 105 1.41 12.37 -0.78
C VAL A 105 0.70 13.63 -0.26
N ALA A 106 1.20 14.15 0.86
CA ALA A 106 0.89 15.51 1.31
C ALA A 106 2.06 16.43 0.93
N VAL A 107 1.87 17.25 -0.10
CA VAL A 107 2.89 18.17 -0.63
C VAL A 107 2.98 19.39 0.28
N PRO A 108 4.11 19.62 0.96
CA PRO A 108 4.27 20.75 1.85
C PRO A 108 4.27 22.07 1.06
N VAL A 109 4.03 23.17 1.76
CA VAL A 109 3.98 24.51 1.16
C VAL A 109 5.35 24.94 0.63
N ALA A 110 6.43 24.56 1.31
CA ALA A 110 7.81 24.87 0.93
C ALA A 110 8.62 23.61 0.64
N ALA A 111 9.51 23.71 -0.35
CA ALA A 111 10.51 22.69 -0.63
C ALA A 111 11.37 22.45 0.62
N GLY A 112 11.47 21.19 1.06
CA GLY A 112 12.16 20.80 2.28
C GLY A 112 11.27 20.62 3.51
N GLY A 113 9.96 20.88 3.42
CA GLY A 113 9.00 20.45 4.44
C GLY A 113 8.94 18.92 4.56
N GLN A 114 8.60 18.41 5.75
CA GLN A 114 8.42 16.98 5.96
C GLN A 114 7.23 16.47 5.13
N ALA A 115 7.46 15.38 4.41
CA ALA A 115 6.47 14.70 3.59
C ALA A 115 6.85 13.23 3.47
N HIS A 116 5.89 12.38 3.15
CA HIS A 116 6.11 10.98 2.80
C HIS A 116 5.24 10.63 1.61
N THR A 117 5.84 9.97 0.63
CA THR A 117 5.10 9.40 -0.50
C THR A 117 4.81 7.95 -0.19
N THR A 118 3.57 7.54 -0.40
CA THR A 118 3.09 6.18 -0.15
C THR A 118 2.42 5.62 -1.38
N VAL A 119 2.68 4.36 -1.71
CA VAL A 119 1.97 3.59 -2.73
C VAL A 119 1.48 2.31 -2.07
N ARG A 120 0.19 1.99 -2.22
CA ARG A 120 -0.41 0.83 -1.57
C ARG A 120 -1.38 0.12 -2.49
N ALA A 121 -1.55 -1.18 -2.27
CA ALA A 121 -2.54 -2.00 -2.93
C ALA A 121 -3.02 -3.10 -1.99
N ARG A 122 -4.25 -3.58 -2.21
CA ARG A 122 -4.71 -4.83 -1.60
C ARG A 122 -4.26 -6.01 -2.46
N TYR A 123 -3.93 -7.12 -1.82
CA TYR A 123 -3.64 -8.36 -2.54
C TYR A 123 -4.88 -8.83 -3.30
N LEU A 124 -4.69 -9.21 -4.57
CA LEU A 124 -5.78 -9.68 -5.42
C LEU A 124 -6.37 -10.99 -4.88
N LEU A 125 -5.52 -11.85 -4.30
CA LEU A 125 -5.91 -13.07 -3.57
C LEU A 125 -6.67 -12.81 -2.26
N GLY A 126 -6.86 -11.55 -1.85
CA GLY A 126 -7.38 -11.18 -0.53
C GLY A 126 -6.34 -11.30 0.60
N VAL A 127 -5.33 -12.14 0.45
CA VAL A 127 -4.22 -12.33 1.39
C VAL A 127 -2.86 -12.34 0.68
N GLY A 128 -1.83 -11.88 1.36
CA GLY A 128 -0.44 -11.95 0.95
C GLY A 128 0.52 -12.23 2.12
N PRO A 129 1.81 -12.45 1.82
CA PRO A 129 2.82 -12.80 2.81
C PRO A 129 3.14 -11.60 3.72
N SER A 130 3.44 -11.85 4.99
CA SER A 130 3.79 -10.79 5.95
C SER A 130 5.29 -10.54 5.98
N PHE A 131 5.73 -9.31 5.72
CA PHE A 131 7.16 -8.93 5.78
C PHE A 131 7.35 -7.42 5.93
N ASN A 132 8.52 -7.02 6.42
CA ASN A 132 8.92 -5.62 6.52
C ASN A 132 10.37 -5.46 6.08
N ILE A 133 10.58 -4.69 5.02
CA ILE A 133 11.88 -4.46 4.41
C ILE A 133 12.15 -2.97 4.42
N VAL A 134 13.26 -2.58 5.04
CA VAL A 134 13.80 -1.22 4.99
C VAL A 134 15.10 -1.31 4.21
N SER A 135 15.16 -0.68 3.04
CA SER A 135 16.34 -0.76 2.19
C SER A 135 16.85 0.62 1.78
N ARG A 136 18.19 0.78 1.84
CA ARG A 136 18.95 1.72 0.98
C ARG A 136 19.72 0.97 -0.11
N THR A 137 20.06 -0.30 0.10
CA THR A 137 20.77 -1.21 -0.80
C THR A 137 20.50 -2.64 -0.37
N GLY A 138 19.86 -3.46 -1.21
CA GLY A 138 19.88 -4.92 -1.12
C GLY A 138 18.53 -5.61 -0.84
N SER A 139 18.15 -6.46 -1.78
CA SER A 139 16.86 -7.17 -1.98
C SER A 139 16.75 -8.56 -1.35
N GLY A 140 17.73 -9.04 -0.57
CA GLY A 140 17.81 -10.46 -0.18
C GLY A 140 16.66 -11.00 0.70
N ALA A 141 15.89 -10.15 1.38
CA ALA A 141 14.69 -10.56 2.10
C ALA A 141 13.46 -10.67 1.18
N LEU A 142 13.37 -9.80 0.17
CA LEU A 142 12.31 -9.80 -0.82
C LEU A 142 12.50 -10.89 -1.87
N GLU A 143 13.76 -11.11 -2.23
CA GLU A 143 14.18 -12.19 -3.09
C GLU A 143 13.77 -13.52 -2.47
N ARG A 144 14.12 -13.79 -1.21
CA ARG A 144 13.66 -14.99 -0.49
C ARG A 144 12.13 -15.13 -0.41
N ALA A 145 11.40 -14.02 -0.26
CA ALA A 145 9.94 -14.04 -0.20
C ALA A 145 9.27 -14.27 -1.58
N LEU A 146 9.97 -14.01 -2.67
CA LEU A 146 9.43 -14.08 -4.03
C LEU A 146 10.04 -15.21 -4.89
N THR A 147 11.16 -15.81 -4.48
CA THR A 147 11.95 -16.76 -5.29
C THR A 147 11.39 -18.17 -5.46
N THR A 148 10.21 -18.50 -4.92
CA THR A 148 9.62 -19.84 -5.12
C THR A 148 9.04 -20.06 -6.53
N SER A 149 9.01 -19.03 -7.39
CA SER A 149 8.57 -19.15 -8.79
C SER A 149 9.52 -18.52 -9.81
N GLU A 150 9.49 -19.00 -11.06
CA GLU A 150 10.27 -18.44 -12.18
C GLU A 150 9.90 -16.99 -12.50
N ARG A 151 8.62 -16.60 -12.29
CA ARG A 151 8.19 -15.20 -12.30
C ARG A 151 8.82 -14.40 -11.18
N GLY A 152 8.89 -14.95 -9.97
CA GLY A 152 9.58 -14.36 -8.83
C GLY A 152 11.04 -14.00 -9.07
N ARG A 153 11.78 -14.82 -9.83
CA ARG A 153 13.19 -14.54 -10.20
C ARG A 153 13.34 -13.43 -11.26
N ARG A 154 12.41 -13.32 -12.22
CA ARG A 154 12.37 -12.16 -13.14
C ARG A 154 11.87 -10.89 -12.44
N PHE A 155 11.09 -11.09 -11.39
CA PHE A 155 10.54 -10.03 -10.57
C PHE A 155 11.61 -9.37 -9.70
N THR A 156 12.53 -10.16 -9.09
CA THR A 156 13.58 -9.64 -8.21
C THR A 156 14.62 -8.78 -8.92
N SER A 157 14.94 -9.07 -10.18
CA SER A 157 15.87 -8.25 -10.97
C SER A 157 15.28 -6.88 -11.35
N ASN A 158 14.02 -6.82 -11.79
CA ASN A 158 13.32 -5.57 -12.10
C ASN A 158 13.05 -4.73 -10.83
N LEU A 159 12.80 -5.42 -9.73
CA LEU A 159 12.62 -4.82 -8.43
C LEU A 159 13.91 -4.14 -7.97
N GLN A 160 15.05 -4.82 -8.00
CA GLN A 160 16.34 -4.21 -7.63
C GLN A 160 16.63 -2.94 -8.45
N GLN A 161 16.39 -2.98 -9.76
CA GLN A 161 16.55 -1.80 -10.63
C GLN A 161 15.62 -0.64 -10.25
N THR A 162 14.38 -0.93 -9.82
CA THR A 162 13.43 0.09 -9.38
C THR A 162 13.87 0.71 -8.05
N PHE A 163 14.36 -0.11 -7.11
CA PHE A 163 14.89 0.35 -5.84
C PHE A 163 16.16 1.20 -6.02
N ASP A 164 17.06 0.81 -6.91
CA ASP A 164 18.32 1.54 -7.17
C ASP A 164 18.09 2.94 -7.77
N ARG A 165 16.92 3.18 -8.39
CA ARG A 165 16.54 4.47 -8.98
C ARG A 165 15.93 5.44 -7.98
N ILE A 166 15.54 4.97 -6.80
CA ILE A 166 14.98 5.82 -5.75
C ILE A 166 16.15 6.26 -4.84
N PRO A 167 16.57 7.53 -4.86
CA PRO A 167 17.75 7.98 -4.14
C PRO A 167 17.54 8.06 -2.61
N ARG A 168 16.47 7.46 -2.08
CA ARG A 168 16.00 7.58 -0.70
C ARG A 168 15.75 6.20 -0.13
N ALA A 169 15.85 6.07 1.20
CA ALA A 169 15.48 4.84 1.87
C ALA A 169 13.99 4.56 1.64
N LEU A 170 13.69 3.34 1.21
CA LEU A 170 12.32 2.90 0.97
C LEU A 170 11.96 1.79 1.96
N THR A 171 10.73 1.88 2.47
CA THR A 171 10.10 0.86 3.30
C THR A 171 9.06 0.14 2.46
N LEU A 172 9.24 -1.17 2.30
CA LEU A 172 8.25 -2.07 1.73
C LEU A 172 7.71 -2.94 2.85
N ARG A 173 6.43 -2.78 3.16
CA ARG A 173 5.74 -3.51 4.22
C ARG A 173 4.55 -4.22 3.63
N SER A 174 4.42 -5.51 3.93
CA SER A 174 3.22 -6.28 3.67
C SER A 174 2.66 -6.79 4.99
N HIS A 175 1.34 -6.66 5.16
CA HIS A 175 0.64 -7.22 6.30
C HIS A 175 -0.73 -7.73 5.88
N ARG A 176 -0.89 -9.05 5.87
CA ARG A 176 -2.12 -9.76 5.50
C ARG A 176 -2.64 -9.33 4.13
N GLU A 177 -3.60 -8.40 4.09
CA GLU A 177 -4.33 -8.05 2.87
C GLU A 177 -3.74 -6.84 2.14
N GLU A 178 -2.83 -6.08 2.77
CA GLU A 178 -2.33 -4.81 2.24
C GLU A 178 -0.80 -4.82 2.07
N LEU A 179 -0.37 -4.36 0.91
CA LEU A 179 1.01 -4.03 0.58
C LEU A 179 1.19 -2.52 0.58
N VAL A 180 2.25 -2.04 1.22
CA VAL A 180 2.59 -0.62 1.31
C VAL A 180 4.06 -0.40 1.00
N VAL A 181 4.32 0.48 0.04
CA VAL A 181 5.62 1.08 -0.26
C VAL A 181 5.61 2.52 0.23
N ALA A 182 6.61 2.94 1.01
CA ALA A 182 6.72 4.29 1.53
C ALA A 182 8.16 4.79 1.53
N TRP A 183 8.37 6.07 1.21
CA TRP A 183 9.66 6.74 1.29
C TRP A 183 9.52 8.19 1.72
N ASP A 184 10.61 8.73 2.28
CA ASP A 184 10.64 10.10 2.77
C ASP A 184 10.65 11.11 1.62
N GLY A 185 9.95 12.21 1.83
CA GLY A 185 9.80 13.33 0.90
C GLY A 185 8.70 13.12 -0.14
N VAL A 186 8.60 14.13 -1.00
CA VAL A 186 7.68 14.15 -2.13
C VAL A 186 8.36 13.51 -3.34
N GLU A 187 7.65 12.64 -4.05
CA GLU A 187 8.10 12.14 -5.34
C GLU A 187 7.85 13.17 -6.44
N THR A 188 8.91 13.46 -7.20
CA THR A 188 8.94 14.47 -8.26
C THR A 188 9.19 13.88 -9.64
N SER A 189 9.38 12.57 -9.74
CA SER A 189 9.56 11.84 -10.99
C SER A 189 8.33 11.01 -11.31
N ALA A 190 7.73 11.25 -12.48
CA ALA A 190 6.62 10.44 -12.98
C ALA A 190 7.05 8.99 -13.20
N ASP A 191 8.24 8.78 -13.77
CA ASP A 191 8.79 7.45 -14.06
C ASP A 191 9.00 6.60 -12.79
N VAL A 192 9.38 7.25 -11.67
CA VAL A 192 9.52 6.56 -10.38
C VAL A 192 8.17 6.16 -9.83
N LEU A 193 7.16 7.05 -9.88
CA LEU A 193 5.79 6.71 -9.47
C LEU A 193 5.23 5.56 -10.30
N GLU A 194 5.42 5.60 -11.62
CA GLU A 194 5.01 4.55 -12.55
C GLU A 194 5.62 3.20 -12.17
N GLN A 195 6.95 3.14 -12.04
CA GLN A 195 7.66 1.90 -11.71
C GLN A 195 7.24 1.34 -10.33
N VAL A 196 7.06 2.20 -9.32
CA VAL A 196 6.60 1.76 -8.00
C VAL A 196 5.16 1.27 -8.05
N CYS A 197 4.26 1.90 -8.82
CA CYS A 197 2.89 1.43 -8.97
C CYS A 197 2.82 0.07 -9.69
N VAL A 198 3.60 -0.11 -10.77
CA VAL A 198 3.73 -1.38 -11.47
C VAL A 198 4.30 -2.47 -10.54
N LEU A 199 5.32 -2.13 -9.75
CA LEU A 199 5.90 -3.02 -8.77
C LEU A 199 4.87 -3.46 -7.71
N VAL A 200 4.17 -2.51 -7.11
CA VAL A 200 3.14 -2.77 -6.10
C VAL A 200 2.03 -3.64 -6.67
N SER A 201 1.55 -3.33 -7.88
CA SER A 201 0.55 -4.13 -8.58
C SER A 201 1.00 -5.58 -8.76
N ALA A 202 2.22 -5.78 -9.24
CA ALA A 202 2.72 -7.10 -9.55
C ALA A 202 3.08 -7.94 -8.30
N ILE A 203 3.45 -7.31 -7.17
CA ILE A 203 3.51 -8.03 -5.87
C ILE A 203 2.09 -8.38 -5.40
N ALA A 204 1.15 -7.44 -5.49
CA ALA A 204 -0.22 -7.63 -5.03
C ALA A 204 -0.99 -8.67 -5.85
N SER A 205 -0.62 -8.91 -7.10
CA SER A 205 -1.18 -9.96 -7.94
C SER A 205 -0.48 -11.33 -7.77
N TYR A 206 0.56 -11.42 -6.92
CA TYR A 206 1.31 -12.65 -6.68
C TYR A 206 0.39 -13.85 -6.34
N GLY A 207 0.65 -15.00 -6.96
CA GLY A 207 -0.14 -16.22 -6.79
C GLY A 207 -1.47 -16.28 -7.56
N THR A 208 -1.99 -15.14 -8.04
CA THR A 208 -3.25 -15.12 -8.84
C THR A 208 -3.11 -15.90 -10.14
N ASP A 209 -1.96 -15.77 -10.81
CA ASP A 209 -1.68 -16.50 -12.04
C ASP A 209 -1.62 -18.01 -11.85
N HIS A 210 -1.21 -18.45 -10.66
CA HIS A 210 -1.20 -19.86 -10.33
C HIS A 210 -2.64 -20.39 -10.26
N LEU A 211 -3.53 -19.72 -9.52
CA LEU A 211 -4.96 -20.04 -9.52
C LEU A 211 -5.55 -19.97 -10.94
N ARG A 212 -5.21 -18.95 -11.73
CA ARG A 212 -5.66 -18.85 -13.12
C ARG A 212 -5.17 -20.05 -13.95
N GLY A 213 -3.93 -20.50 -13.75
CA GLY A 213 -3.37 -21.68 -14.40
C GLY A 213 -4.12 -22.98 -14.06
N LEU A 214 -4.63 -23.10 -12.83
CA LEU A 214 -5.45 -24.25 -12.42
C LEU A 214 -6.83 -24.33 -13.11
N SER A 215 -7.27 -23.27 -13.81
CA SER A 215 -8.47 -23.34 -14.67
C SER A 215 -8.31 -24.26 -15.89
N THR A 216 -7.10 -24.75 -16.15
CA THR A 216 -6.83 -25.77 -17.18
C THR A 216 -7.26 -27.18 -16.75
N LEU A 217 -7.63 -27.37 -15.48
CA LEU A 217 -8.23 -28.62 -15.01
C LEU A 217 -9.54 -28.91 -15.74
N GLU A 218 -9.84 -30.19 -15.94
CA GLU A 218 -11.10 -30.64 -16.55
C GLU A 218 -12.31 -30.09 -15.75
N ASP A 219 -13.29 -29.54 -16.46
CA ASP A 219 -14.50 -28.93 -15.89
C ASP A 219 -14.23 -27.85 -14.82
N ALA A 220 -13.10 -27.14 -14.92
CA ALA A 220 -12.74 -26.03 -14.04
C ALA A 220 -13.07 -24.65 -14.63
N THR A 221 -13.43 -23.70 -13.77
CA THR A 221 -13.69 -22.30 -14.12
C THR A 221 -12.99 -21.40 -13.12
N TYR A 222 -12.30 -20.38 -13.62
CA TYR A 222 -11.72 -19.32 -12.79
C TYR A 222 -12.77 -18.26 -12.46
N GLU A 223 -12.97 -18.01 -11.16
CA GLU A 223 -13.88 -17.01 -10.62
C GLU A 223 -13.05 -15.86 -10.05
N ALA A 224 -12.89 -14.79 -10.84
CA ALA A 224 -12.05 -13.64 -10.50
C ALA A 224 -12.59 -12.81 -9.31
N ARG A 225 -13.92 -12.86 -9.07
CA ARG A 225 -14.60 -12.10 -8.02
C ARG A 225 -15.50 -13.03 -7.21
N SER A 226 -15.04 -13.42 -6.03
CA SER A 226 -15.85 -14.06 -5.00
C SER A 226 -15.73 -13.27 -3.68
N GLU A 227 -16.59 -13.58 -2.70
CA GLU A 227 -16.61 -12.90 -1.39
C GLU A 227 -15.24 -12.97 -0.70
N ASP A 228 -14.55 -14.10 -0.84
CA ASP A 228 -13.27 -14.39 -0.18
C ASP A 228 -12.05 -14.19 -1.11
N GLY A 229 -12.23 -13.57 -2.27
CA GLY A 229 -11.19 -13.39 -3.29
C GLY A 229 -11.31 -14.35 -4.48
N PRO A 230 -10.34 -14.37 -5.40
CA PRO A 230 -10.37 -15.22 -6.59
C PRO A 230 -10.26 -16.70 -6.20
N ARG A 231 -10.95 -17.56 -6.95
CA ARG A 231 -10.93 -19.01 -6.74
C ARG A 231 -11.13 -19.77 -8.05
N VAL A 232 -10.82 -21.06 -8.04
CA VAL A 232 -11.14 -21.98 -9.14
C VAL A 232 -12.24 -22.92 -8.66
N ARG A 233 -13.31 -23.04 -9.43
CA ARG A 233 -14.37 -24.01 -9.21
C ARG A 233 -14.21 -25.15 -10.21
N ALA A 234 -14.01 -26.36 -9.74
CA ALA A 234 -13.92 -27.57 -10.55
C ALA A 234 -15.06 -28.52 -10.22
N ARG A 235 -15.80 -28.98 -11.23
CA ARG A 235 -16.93 -29.90 -11.01
C ARG A 235 -16.48 -31.35 -11.15
N ARG A 236 -16.70 -32.17 -10.14
CA ARG A 236 -16.34 -33.60 -10.15
C ARG A 236 -17.39 -34.44 -9.43
N GLY A 237 -17.81 -35.55 -10.03
CA GLY A 237 -18.79 -36.45 -9.39
C GLY A 237 -20.15 -35.79 -9.07
N GLY A 238 -20.48 -34.67 -9.72
CA GLY A 238 -21.70 -33.90 -9.43
C GLY A 238 -21.58 -32.88 -8.28
N VAL A 239 -20.41 -32.78 -7.64
CA VAL A 239 -20.10 -31.76 -6.64
C VAL A 239 -19.11 -30.73 -7.17
N ASP A 240 -19.16 -29.52 -6.60
CA ASP A 240 -18.23 -28.44 -6.93
C ASP A 240 -17.12 -28.42 -5.86
N VAL A 241 -15.86 -28.55 -6.31
CA VAL A 241 -14.66 -28.40 -5.50
C VAL A 241 -14.06 -27.02 -5.76
N TYR A 242 -13.73 -26.29 -4.70
CA TYR A 242 -13.20 -24.94 -4.79
C TYR A 242 -11.74 -24.92 -4.38
N ILE A 243 -10.87 -24.38 -5.25
CA ILE A 243 -9.47 -24.08 -4.93
C ILE A 243 -9.35 -22.58 -4.73
N SER A 244 -9.02 -22.15 -3.52
CA SER A 244 -8.85 -20.75 -3.14
C SER A 244 -7.57 -20.55 -2.32
N VAL A 245 -7.30 -19.31 -1.93
CA VAL A 245 -6.22 -18.97 -1.00
C VAL A 245 -6.84 -18.31 0.22
N ARG A 246 -6.42 -18.72 1.42
CA ARG A 246 -6.85 -18.12 2.67
C ARG A 246 -5.67 -17.72 3.55
N ALA A 247 -5.91 -16.82 4.48
CA ALA A 247 -4.93 -16.50 5.51
C ALA A 247 -4.93 -17.56 6.62
N GLU A 248 -3.77 -18.15 6.91
CA GLU A 248 -3.56 -19.01 8.07
C GLU A 248 -2.20 -18.66 8.69
N ASP A 249 -2.18 -18.44 10.02
CA ASP A 249 -0.96 -18.09 10.76
C ASP A 249 -0.08 -17.02 10.09
N TYR A 250 -0.73 -15.98 9.54
CA TYR A 250 -0.09 -14.83 8.88
C TYR A 250 0.55 -15.12 7.50
N ALA A 251 0.28 -16.28 6.91
CA ALA A 251 0.73 -16.70 5.59
C ALA A 251 -0.46 -17.07 4.67
N PRO A 252 -0.30 -16.94 3.34
CA PRO A 252 -1.25 -17.48 2.38
C PRO A 252 -1.15 -19.01 2.37
N VAL A 253 -2.30 -19.68 2.42
CA VAL A 253 -2.43 -21.14 2.29
C VAL A 253 -3.40 -21.43 1.15
N TYR A 254 -2.96 -22.28 0.22
CA TYR A 254 -3.82 -22.77 -0.87
C TYR A 254 -4.72 -23.87 -0.32
N VAL A 255 -6.01 -23.80 -0.62
CA VAL A 255 -7.01 -24.73 -0.07
C VAL A 255 -7.91 -25.22 -1.19
N ALA A 256 -7.93 -26.53 -1.41
CA ALA A 256 -9.00 -27.20 -2.13
C ALA A 256 -10.06 -27.63 -1.11
N SER A 257 -11.33 -27.33 -1.35
CA SER A 257 -12.41 -27.60 -0.41
C SER A 257 -13.69 -28.07 -1.09
N VAL A 258 -14.44 -28.91 -0.38
CA VAL A 258 -15.80 -29.34 -0.74
C VAL A 258 -16.63 -29.43 0.54
N SER A 259 -17.94 -29.18 0.46
CA SER A 259 -18.82 -29.35 1.61
C SER A 259 -18.77 -30.80 2.12
N ALA A 260 -18.43 -30.94 3.40
CA ALA A 260 -18.47 -32.20 4.11
C ALA A 260 -19.92 -32.64 4.30
N ARG A 261 -20.13 -33.95 4.38
CA ARG A 261 -21.44 -34.50 4.73
C ARG A 261 -21.67 -34.44 6.23
N PRO A 262 -22.95 -34.46 6.65
CA PRO A 262 -23.29 -34.77 8.03
C PRO A 262 -22.67 -36.09 8.47
N GLY A 263 -22.04 -36.11 9.65
CA GLY A 263 -21.54 -37.32 10.30
C GLY A 263 -20.06 -37.64 10.13
N ILE A 264 -19.32 -36.91 9.28
CA ILE A 264 -17.85 -37.04 9.24
C ILE A 264 -17.27 -36.33 10.48
N PRO A 265 -16.47 -36.97 11.35
CA PRO A 265 -15.87 -36.29 12.49
C PRO A 265 -14.84 -35.25 12.06
N GLU A 266 -14.53 -34.29 12.92
CA GLU A 266 -13.42 -33.36 12.68
C GLU A 266 -12.10 -34.13 12.79
N PHE A 267 -11.20 -33.94 11.83
CA PHE A 267 -9.88 -34.56 11.81
C PHE A 267 -8.91 -33.73 10.97
N GLU A 268 -7.62 -33.86 11.24
CA GLU A 268 -6.56 -33.26 10.45
C GLU A 268 -5.36 -34.21 10.39
N VAL A 269 -4.82 -34.41 9.19
CA VAL A 269 -3.65 -35.25 8.94
C VAL A 269 -2.67 -34.49 8.05
N GLN A 270 -1.43 -34.34 8.52
CA GLN A 270 -0.34 -33.87 7.69
C GLN A 270 0.19 -35.04 6.85
N LEU A 271 0.18 -34.89 5.53
CA LEU A 271 0.76 -35.84 4.60
C LEU A 271 2.24 -35.49 4.42
N SER A 272 3.15 -36.42 4.78
CA SER A 272 4.60 -36.28 4.65
C SER A 272 5.08 -36.55 3.21
N GLU A 273 6.30 -36.09 2.90
CA GLU A 273 7.00 -36.42 1.66
C GLU A 273 7.17 -37.94 1.48
N LEU A 274 7.17 -38.38 0.21
CA LEU A 274 7.42 -39.76 -0.21
C LEU A 274 8.78 -40.26 0.31
N GLY A 275 8.78 -41.04 1.40
CA GLY A 275 9.97 -41.78 1.84
C GLY A 275 10.05 -42.06 3.34
N GLU A 276 9.41 -41.23 4.17
CA GLU A 276 9.33 -41.44 5.62
C GLU A 276 7.89 -41.75 5.99
N ALA A 277 7.65 -42.99 6.46
CA ALA A 277 6.40 -43.54 6.95
C ALA A 277 5.14 -42.94 6.30
N SER A 278 4.56 -43.66 5.31
CA SER A 278 3.24 -43.38 4.71
C SER A 278 2.33 -42.69 5.73
N PRO A 279 1.74 -41.52 5.41
CA PRO A 279 0.88 -40.83 6.35
C PRO A 279 -0.12 -41.85 6.89
N GLN A 280 -0.02 -42.15 8.18
CA GLN A 280 -0.90 -43.09 8.83
C GLN A 280 -2.24 -42.37 9.01
N LEU A 281 -2.95 -42.19 7.90
CA LEU A 281 -4.40 -42.09 7.96
C LEU A 281 -4.86 -43.25 8.84
N PRO A 282 -5.72 -43.02 9.84
CA PRO A 282 -6.29 -44.09 10.64
C PRO A 282 -6.73 -45.22 9.71
N VAL A 283 -6.24 -46.44 9.94
CA VAL A 283 -6.52 -47.58 9.06
C VAL A 283 -8.03 -47.71 8.88
N GLY A 284 -8.50 -47.63 7.62
CA GLY A 284 -9.91 -47.65 7.29
C GLY A 284 -10.57 -46.30 7.05
N LEU A 285 -9.91 -45.17 7.35
CA LEU A 285 -10.52 -43.84 7.17
C LEU A 285 -10.91 -43.55 5.72
N ILE A 286 -10.18 -44.10 4.74
CA ILE A 286 -10.43 -43.85 3.31
C ILE A 286 -10.47 -45.17 2.53
N GLU A 287 -11.32 -45.24 1.50
CA GLU A 287 -11.35 -46.39 0.59
C GLU A 287 -10.00 -46.61 -0.12
N PRO A 288 -9.55 -47.87 -0.30
CA PRO A 288 -8.28 -48.18 -0.98
C PRO A 288 -8.19 -47.62 -2.42
N SER A 289 -9.32 -47.44 -3.09
CA SER A 289 -9.42 -46.83 -4.43
C SER A 289 -8.89 -45.39 -4.48
N LEU A 290 -8.86 -44.70 -3.34
CA LEU A 290 -8.46 -43.31 -3.19
C LEU A 290 -7.01 -43.13 -2.69
N GLU A 291 -6.35 -44.21 -2.27
CA GLU A 291 -4.93 -44.19 -1.87
C GLU A 291 -4.02 -43.54 -2.93
N PRO A 292 -4.14 -43.80 -4.24
CA PRO A 292 -3.30 -43.13 -5.23
C PRO A 292 -3.49 -41.62 -5.26
N ALA A 293 -4.71 -41.13 -5.02
CA ALA A 293 -4.99 -39.69 -4.99
C ALA A 293 -4.41 -39.04 -3.73
N LEU A 294 -4.46 -39.73 -2.58
CA LEU A 294 -3.84 -39.29 -1.34
C LEU A 294 -2.31 -39.20 -1.45
N VAL A 295 -1.67 -40.18 -2.08
CA VAL A 295 -0.23 -40.15 -2.34
C VAL A 295 0.14 -38.98 -3.27
N ALA A 296 -0.69 -38.70 -4.27
CA ALA A 296 -0.46 -37.64 -5.23
C ALA A 296 -0.63 -36.21 -4.65
N ILE A 297 -1.27 -36.06 -3.49
CA ILE A 297 -1.39 -34.77 -2.76
C ILE A 297 -0.37 -34.64 -1.61
N ALA A 298 0.81 -35.27 -1.75
CA ALA A 298 1.89 -35.18 -0.77
C ALA A 298 2.20 -33.72 -0.34
N GLU A 299 2.73 -33.57 0.88
CA GLU A 299 3.04 -32.28 1.54
C GLU A 299 1.80 -31.43 1.88
N ALA A 300 0.59 -31.95 1.70
CA ALA A 300 -0.65 -31.29 2.09
C ALA A 300 -1.07 -31.61 3.53
N ARG A 301 -1.86 -30.71 4.11
CA ARG A 301 -2.76 -31.04 5.23
C ARG A 301 -4.12 -31.44 4.66
N PHE A 302 -4.59 -32.62 5.04
CA PHE A 302 -5.92 -33.11 4.67
C PHE A 302 -6.78 -33.29 5.92
N GLY A 303 -7.99 -32.75 5.91
CA GLY A 303 -8.83 -32.77 7.09
C GLY A 303 -10.28 -32.35 6.83
N ARG A 304 -11.09 -32.45 7.88
CA ARG A 304 -12.38 -31.76 7.96
C ARG A 304 -12.20 -30.52 8.83
N ARG A 305 -12.60 -29.35 8.32
CA ARG A 305 -12.62 -28.09 9.07
C ARG A 305 -14.02 -27.48 8.97
N GLY A 306 -14.72 -27.41 10.11
CA GLY A 306 -16.13 -26.99 10.13
C GLY A 306 -16.99 -27.85 9.21
N ASP A 307 -17.66 -27.23 8.24
CA ASP A 307 -18.55 -27.91 7.31
C ASP A 307 -17.86 -28.35 6.01
N ASN A 308 -16.54 -28.27 5.92
CA ASN A 308 -15.79 -28.60 4.69
C ASN A 308 -14.76 -29.71 4.91
N LEU A 309 -14.58 -30.54 3.88
CA LEU A 309 -13.39 -31.34 3.69
C LEU A 309 -12.38 -30.51 2.91
N GLU A 310 -11.14 -30.49 3.37
CA GLU A 310 -10.11 -29.59 2.85
C GLU A 310 -8.80 -30.34 2.62
N VAL A 311 -8.15 -30.02 1.51
CA VAL A 311 -6.72 -30.28 1.25
C VAL A 311 -6.04 -28.92 1.19
N SER A 312 -4.97 -28.72 1.96
CA SER A 312 -4.29 -27.43 2.03
C SER A 312 -2.78 -27.52 1.94
N TRP A 313 -2.17 -26.54 1.28
CA TRP A 313 -0.73 -26.45 1.03
C TRP A 313 -0.21 -25.08 1.45
N THR A 314 0.98 -25.06 2.04
CA THR A 314 1.70 -23.81 2.36
C THR A 314 2.33 -23.17 1.13
N GLU A 315 2.57 -23.97 0.08
CA GLU A 315 3.07 -23.53 -1.22
C GLU A 315 2.02 -23.78 -2.32
N PRO A 316 2.11 -23.09 -3.47
CA PRO A 316 1.19 -23.32 -4.59
C PRO A 316 1.24 -24.79 -5.06
N PRO A 317 0.12 -25.53 -5.10
CA PRO A 317 0.12 -26.93 -5.50
C PRO A 317 0.40 -27.09 -6.99
N SER A 318 1.18 -28.08 -7.39
CA SER A 318 1.31 -28.43 -8.81
C SER A 318 -0.03 -28.78 -9.46
N LEU A 319 -0.11 -28.74 -10.80
CA LEU A 319 -1.32 -29.10 -11.52
C LEU A 319 -1.76 -30.55 -11.20
N ASP A 320 -0.81 -31.46 -11.04
CA ASP A 320 -1.07 -32.86 -10.70
C ASP A 320 -1.59 -33.01 -9.26
N GLN A 321 -1.01 -32.29 -8.29
CA GLN A 321 -1.52 -32.23 -6.92
C GLN A 321 -2.94 -31.65 -6.88
N ALA A 322 -3.19 -30.55 -7.59
CA ALA A 322 -4.52 -29.94 -7.67
C ALA A 322 -5.54 -30.89 -8.31
N LYS A 323 -5.15 -31.59 -9.40
CA LYS A 323 -5.99 -32.60 -10.06
C LYS A 323 -6.31 -33.76 -9.12
N ALA A 324 -5.32 -34.26 -8.39
CA ALA A 324 -5.50 -35.33 -7.42
C ALA A 324 -6.43 -34.90 -6.27
N ALA A 325 -6.28 -33.67 -5.76
CA ALA A 325 -7.15 -33.12 -4.73
C ALA A 325 -8.59 -32.95 -5.21
N VAL A 326 -8.81 -32.41 -6.41
CA VAL A 326 -10.15 -32.29 -7.01
C VAL A 326 -10.80 -33.66 -7.18
N ARG A 327 -10.03 -34.67 -7.61
CA ARG A 327 -10.54 -36.04 -7.71
C ARG A 327 -10.91 -36.60 -6.33
N LEU A 328 -9.99 -36.52 -5.37
CA LEU A 328 -10.19 -37.02 -4.01
C LEU A 328 -11.42 -36.37 -3.36
N LEU A 329 -11.47 -35.04 -3.32
CA LEU A 329 -12.58 -34.28 -2.73
C LEU A 329 -13.88 -34.47 -3.51
N GLY A 330 -13.82 -34.59 -4.83
CA GLY A 330 -14.98 -34.90 -5.67
C GLY A 330 -15.61 -36.25 -5.31
N GLU A 331 -14.79 -37.28 -5.14
CA GLU A 331 -15.25 -38.63 -4.75
C GLU A 331 -15.79 -38.63 -3.31
N LEU A 332 -15.07 -38.02 -2.35
CA LEU A 332 -15.51 -37.88 -0.96
C LEU A 332 -16.80 -37.04 -0.83
N GLY A 333 -16.95 -36.02 -1.67
CA GLY A 333 -18.10 -35.12 -1.71
C GLY A 333 -19.32 -35.72 -2.40
N ALA A 334 -19.16 -36.69 -3.31
CA ALA A 334 -20.22 -37.23 -4.18
C ALA A 334 -20.90 -38.54 -3.73
N SER A 335 -20.25 -39.43 -2.97
CA SER A 335 -20.82 -40.75 -2.58
C SER A 335 -22.22 -40.68 -1.91
N ALA A 336 -22.96 -41.75 -1.67
CA ALA A 336 -24.11 -41.71 -0.74
C ALA A 336 -23.87 -42.81 0.30
N GLY A 337 -24.46 -42.69 1.49
CA GLY A 337 -24.12 -43.53 2.65
C GLY A 337 -24.07 -45.05 2.39
N SER A 338 -23.43 -45.76 3.33
CA SER A 338 -23.13 -47.20 3.40
C SER A 338 -22.05 -47.78 2.46
N GLN A 339 -21.69 -47.07 1.38
CA GLN A 339 -20.48 -47.31 0.56
C GLN A 339 -19.66 -46.01 0.48
N GLY A 340 -19.44 -45.40 1.64
CA GLY A 340 -18.80 -44.11 1.74
C GLY A 340 -17.29 -44.24 1.57
N ALA A 341 -16.70 -43.27 0.88
CA ALA A 341 -15.27 -43.07 0.81
C ALA A 341 -14.58 -42.89 2.18
N PHE A 342 -15.36 -42.79 3.27
CA PHE A 342 -14.95 -42.95 4.66
C PHE A 342 -15.59 -44.20 5.28
N ARG A 343 -14.82 -45.12 5.86
CA ARG A 343 -15.34 -46.33 6.53
C ARG A 343 -15.66 -46.14 8.00
#